data_AF-A0A848IZ58-F1
#
_entry.id   AF-A0A848IZ58-F1
#
_cell.length_a   1.000
_cell.length_b   1.000
_cell.length_c   1.000
_cell.angle_alpha   90.00
_cell.angle_beta   90.00
_cell.angle_gamma   90.00
#
_symmetry.space_group_name_H-M   'P 1'
#
loop_
_entity.id
_entity.type
_entity.pdbx_description
1 polymer ?
#
loop_
_entity_poly.entity_id
_entity_poly.type
_entity_poly.pdbx_seq_one_letter_code
_entity_poly.pdbx_strand_id
1 'polypeptide(L)' 'MNTREKLLERIQHIKDEKILEDMLEMIELEMNLSTEIIELNTEQKSAIDQGLKDIDEGKSMNQKDVDNFFKEWLNTK' A
#
# COMPACT_ATOMS: atom_id res chain seq x y z
N MET A 1 19.41 -0.26 34.82
CA MET A 1 19.60 -0.76 33.45
C MET A 1 18.33 -0.51 32.66
N ASN A 2 18.41 0.33 31.63
CA ASN A 2 17.27 0.68 30.78
C ASN A 2 16.98 -0.42 29.74
N THR A 3 15.84 -0.32 29.05
CA THR A 3 15.41 -1.32 28.06
C THR A 3 16.43 -1.47 26.92
N ARG A 4 17.07 -0.38 26.50
CA ARG A 4 18.09 -0.37 25.45
C ARG A 4 19.32 -1.20 25.84
N GLU A 5 19.81 -1.03 27.07
CA GLU A 5 20.96 -1.77 27.60
C GLU A 5 20.69 -3.27 27.67
N LYS A 6 19.48 -3.67 28.10
CA LYS A 6 19.06 -5.08 28.13
C LYS A 6 19.01 -5.74 26.75
N LEU A 7 18.54 -5.01 25.74
CA LEU A 7 18.48 -5.50 24.37
C LEU A 7 19.89 -5.69 23.79
N LEU A 8 20.77 -4.72 24.00
CA LEU A 8 22.17 -4.81 23.55
C LEU A 8 22.89 -6.01 24.17
N GLU A 9 22.75 -6.21 25.48
CA GLU A 9 23.33 -7.38 26.17
C GLU A 9 22.79 -8.70 25.59
N ARG A 10 21.49 -8.77 25.31
CA ARG A 10 20.88 -9.99 24.77
C ARG A 10 21.36 -10.29 23.34
N ILE A 11 21.49 -9.26 22.50
CA ILE A 11 21.99 -9.36 21.12
C ILE A 11 23.45 -9.82 21.11
N GLN A 12 24.29 -9.31 22.01
CA GLN A 12 25.69 -9.71 22.13
C GLN A 12 25.89 -11.18 22.51
N HIS A 13 24.86 -11.84 23.06
CA HIS A 13 24.89 -13.26 23.39
C HIS A 13 24.40 -14.18 22.26
N ILE A 14 23.90 -13.62 21.16
CA ILE A 14 23.56 -14.37 19.94
C ILE A 14 24.88 -14.68 19.22
N LYS A 15 25.19 -15.97 19.09
CA LYS A 15 26.44 -16.44 18.45
C LYS A 15 26.25 -16.85 16.99
N ASP A 16 25.01 -17.10 16.60
CA ASP A 16 24.65 -17.48 15.24
C ASP A 16 24.38 -16.20 14.45
N GLU A 17 25.28 -15.90 13.51
CA GLU A 17 25.23 -14.72 12.65
C GLU A 17 23.95 -14.70 11.80
N LYS A 18 23.45 -15.87 11.39
CA LYS A 18 22.24 -15.97 10.58
C LYS A 18 21.00 -15.49 11.34
N ILE A 19 20.92 -15.80 12.63
CA ILE A 19 19.83 -15.33 13.49
C ILE A 19 19.85 -13.81 13.60
N LEU A 20 21.04 -13.22 13.64
CA LEU A 20 21.18 -11.76 13.71
C LEU A 20 20.77 -11.09 12.39
N GLU A 21 21.15 -11.67 11.25
CA GLU A 21 20.68 -11.23 9.92
C GLU A 21 19.16 -11.31 9.80
N ASP A 22 18.56 -12.46 10.12
CA ASP A 22 17.11 -12.67 10.03
C ASP A 22 16.35 -11.65 10.92
N MET A 23 16.89 -11.34 12.11
CA MET A 23 16.31 -10.34 13.01
C MET A 23 16.40 -8.92 12.44
N LEU A 24 17.52 -8.56 11.81
CA LEU A 24 17.70 -7.24 11.20
C LEU A 24 16.78 -7.07 9.97
N GLU A 25 16.66 -8.11 9.15
CA GLU A 25 15.75 -8.12 7.98
C GLU A 25 14.29 -7.94 8.44
N MET A 26 13.87 -8.61 9.51
CA MET A 26 12.53 -8.44 10.07
C MET A 26 12.27 -7.01 10.55
N ILE A 27 13.24 -6.40 11.25
CA ILE A 27 13.12 -5.00 11.71
C ILE A 27 13.04 -4.05 10.52
N GLU A 28 13.86 -4.26 9.49
CA GLU A 28 13.84 -3.44 8.28
C GLU A 28 12.51 -3.56 7.53
N LEU A 29 11.96 -4.78 7.41
CA LEU A 29 10.63 -5.00 6.85
C LEU A 29 9.54 -4.30 7.66
N GLU A 30 9.57 -4.37 9.00
CA GLU A 30 8.62 -3.65 9.85
C GLU A 30 8.74 -2.13 9.69
N MET A 31 9.97 -1.59 9.61
CA MET A 31 10.21 -0.17 9.37
C MET A 31 9.71 0.26 7.99
N ASN A 32 9.93 -0.55 6.95
CA ASN A 32 9.46 -0.29 5.60
C ASN A 32 7.93 -0.46 5.45
N LEU A 33 7.32 -1.36 6.23
CA LEU A 33 5.85 -1.48 6.31
C LEU A 33 5.22 -0.33 7.11
N SER A 34 5.98 0.27 8.02
CA SER A 34 5.52 1.44 8.79
C SER A 34 5.53 2.74 8.00
N THR A 35 6.11 2.75 6.79
CA THR A 35 6.02 3.89 5.86
C THR A 35 4.77 3.80 4.99
N GLU A 36 3.81 4.69 5.31
CA GLU A 36 2.59 5.03 4.58
C GLU A 36 1.50 3.95 4.50
N ILE A 37 0.64 3.94 5.51
CA ILE A 37 -0.76 3.57 5.29
C ILE A 37 -1.30 4.58 4.27
N ILE A 38 -1.46 4.16 3.02
CA ILE A 38 -2.07 4.98 1.97
C ILE A 38 -3.54 5.16 2.34
N GLU A 39 -3.85 6.25 3.03
CA GLU A 39 -5.22 6.67 3.24
C GLU A 39 -5.76 7.30 1.97
N LEU A 40 -6.81 6.71 1.41
CA LEU A 40 -7.54 7.33 0.31
C LEU A 40 -8.10 8.67 0.78
N ASN A 41 -7.85 9.72 0.00
CA ASN A 41 -8.43 11.02 0.24
C ASN A 41 -9.94 11.00 -0.09
N THR A 42 -10.65 12.07 0.28
CA THR A 42 -12.10 12.18 0.11
C THR A 42 -12.54 12.00 -1.35
N GLU A 43 -11.77 12.54 -2.29
CA GLU A 43 -12.08 12.46 -3.72
C GLU A 43 -11.96 11.03 -4.24
N GLN A 44 -10.89 10.33 -3.86
CA GLN A 44 -10.66 8.93 -4.21
C GLN A 44 -11.75 8.01 -3.64
N LYS A 45 -12.15 8.22 -2.38
CA LYS A 45 -13.26 7.48 -1.76
C LYS A 45 -14.58 7.73 -2.50
N SER A 46 -14.89 8.99 -2.78
CA SER A 46 -16.10 9.39 -3.52
C SER A 46 -16.14 8.79 -4.93
N ALA A 47 -15.01 8.76 -5.64
CA ALA A 47 -14.92 8.18 -6.97
C ALA A 47 -15.18 6.65 -6.96
N ILE A 48 -14.68 5.95 -5.94
CA ILE A 48 -14.95 4.52 -5.75
C ILE A 48 -16.44 4.30 -5.46
N ASP A 49 -17.02 5.08 -4.54
CA ASP A 49 -18.45 4.96 -4.19
C ASP A 49 -19.35 5.21 -5.41
N GLN A 50 -19.00 6.19 -6.24
CA GLN A 50 -19.71 6.46 -7.49
C GLN A 50 -19.58 5.30 -8.49
N GLY A 51 -18.37 4.73 -8.63
CA GLY A 51 -18.15 3.57 -9.49
C GLY A 51 -18.94 2.34 -9.05
N LEU A 52 -19.02 2.08 -7.74
CA LEU A 52 -19.85 1.01 -7.18
C LEU A 52 -21.33 1.23 -7.49
N LYS A 53 -21.81 2.46 -7.33
CA LYS A 53 -23.20 2.83 -7.65
C LYS A 53 -23.51 2.69 -9.13
N ASP A 54 -22.58 3.06 -10.02
CA ASP A 54 -22.76 2.90 -11.46
C ASP A 54 -22.86 1.43 -11.86
N ILE A 55 -22.13 0.53 -11.18
CA ILE A 55 -22.24 -0.92 -11.38
C ILE A 55 -23.63 -1.41 -10.93
N ASP A 56 -24.08 -1.02 -9.73
CA ASP A 56 -25.40 -1.43 -9.19
C ASP A 56 -26.55 -0.93 -10.06
N GLU A 57 -26.43 0.27 -10.64
CA GLU A 57 -27.41 0.86 -11.55
C GLU A 57 -27.31 0.30 -12.99
N GLY A 58 -26.40 -0.64 -13.25
CA GLY A 58 -26.19 -1.25 -14.58
C GLY A 58 -25.54 -0.30 -15.59
N LYS A 59 -25.03 0.86 -15.14
CA LYS A 59 -24.27 1.83 -15.93
C LYS A 59 -22.81 1.41 -16.10
N SER A 60 -22.59 0.12 -16.33
CA SER A 60 -21.28 -0.40 -16.70
C SER A 60 -21.11 -0.28 -18.22
N MET A 61 -20.05 0.40 -18.65
CA MET A 61 -19.66 0.42 -20.07
C MET A 61 -18.72 -0.76 -20.33
N ASN A 62 -18.89 -1.42 -21.46
CA ASN A 62 -17.89 -2.37 -21.91
C ASN A 62 -16.62 -1.59 -22.34
N GLN A 63 -15.48 -2.27 -22.34
CA GLN A 63 -14.19 -1.65 -22.66
C GLN A 63 -14.18 -0.90 -23.98
N LYS A 64 -14.91 -1.39 -25.00
CA LYS A 64 -14.97 -0.79 -26.33
C LYS A 64 -15.67 0.57 -26.31
N ASP A 65 -16.72 0.71 -25.51
CA ASP A 65 -17.44 1.97 -25.36
C ASP A 65 -16.63 3.01 -24.58
N VAL A 66 -15.89 2.56 -23.56
CA VAL A 66 -14.91 3.39 -22.84
C VAL A 66 -13.80 3.89 -23.78
N ASP A 67 -13.22 3.00 -24.58
CA ASP A 67 -12.16 3.35 -25.52
C ASP A 67 -12.63 4.37 -26.58
N ASN A 68 -13.87 4.24 -27.04
CA ASN A 68 -14.46 5.20 -27.99
C ASN A 68 -14.71 6.56 -27.33
N PHE A 69 -15.27 6.58 -26.11
CA PHE A 69 -15.45 7.80 -25.33
C PHE A 69 -14.13 8.56 -25.12
N PHE A 70 -13.07 7.84 -24.74
CA PHE A 70 -11.74 8.45 -24.57
C PHE A 70 -11.17 9.00 -25.87
N LYS A 71 -11.35 8.28 -27.00
CA LYS A 71 -10.91 8.79 -28.31
C LYS A 71 -11.63 10.06 -28.71
N GLU A 72 -12.95 10.14 -28.50
CA GLU A 72 -13.72 11.35 -28.80
C GLU A 72 -13.31 12.53 -27.91
N TRP A 73 -13.09 12.28 -26.62
CA TRP A 73 -12.62 13.28 -25.66
C TRP A 73 -11.22 13.82 -25.97
N LEU A 74 -10.30 12.95 -26.40
CA LEU A 74 -8.93 13.36 -26.77
C LEU A 74 -8.87 14.10 -28.13
N ASN A 75 -9.83 13.84 -29.03
CA ASN A 75 -9.89 14.44 -30.35
C ASN A 75 -10.69 15.76 -30.41
N THR A 76 -11.26 16.22 -29.29
CA THR A 76 -12.02 17.49 -29.21
C THR A 76 -11.14 18.71 -28.91
N LYS A 77 -9.84 18.67 -29.23
CA LYS A 77 -8.91 19.82 -29.18
C LYS A 77 -8.68 20.45 -30.55
#